data_AF-A0AAD6LC93-F1
#
_entry.id   AF-A0AAD6LC93-F1
#
_cell.length_a   1.000
_cell.length_b   1.000
_cell.length_c   1.000
_cell.angle_alpha   90.00
_cell.angle_beta   90.00
_cell.angle_gamma   90.00
#
_symmetry.space_group_name_H-M   'P 1'
#
loop_
_entity.id
_entity.type
_entity.pdbx_description
1 polymer ?
#
loop_
_entity_poly.entity_id
_entity_poly.type
_entity_poly.pdbx_seq_one_letter_code
_entity_poly.pdbx_strand_id
1 'polypeptide(L)'
;MKSTSKPDRHRFILSSLFFIFFLCALATINGIRFDSLLSFGTCALSNFPSQSSTPSSNNFLAVNSSTSSDDIRILIGVLTLPDQYQRRHFLRLIYGTQSPVGAQIDVKFVFCNLTKEDQKVLVALEIMRYDDIIILDCKENMNKGKTYTYFSSLPEMLNDTDRPYPPYHYVMKTDDDTYFRLDNLVESLKPLPREDLYYGYVIPCPSMDPFVHYMSGMGYMISWDIVEWIRDSEVPKNHLEGPEDKVFGDWIREGHRAKNRYNAKWSMYNFPEPHTQCTHELWPNTTAVHLLKNQEKWIQTLKYFNVTTIQIYNLPPDSAAAAAEFVGDRWRFPFHFVFLSPLANHFSQSKMGSKPAPFSDIGKRAKDLLTKDYNYDHKFTLSILSSTGMGFTATGLKKDEIFNGDISTLYRSKNTVVDVKVDTYSIVSTKVTVNDIFPSTKAALSFKIPDHKSGKLDVQYLHHHAAIDSSIGLNPNPLLELSAAIGSNNLSVGGEVGFDTASSSFVKCNAGIGLNKPDFSAAFLLTDKGQTLKASYVHSVNPLHSVAAEMTHRLSSLDNSFTIGSSHAVDPFTVVKTRFSDNGKAAMLCQHEWRPKSLITFSAEYDPKATHAAAPKFGLALALKP
;
A
#
# COMPACT_ATOMS: atom_id res chain seq x y z
N MET A 1 35.01 -52.90 -9.55
CA MET A 1 35.34 -51.46 -9.53
C MET A 1 34.31 -50.70 -10.35
N LYS A 2 33.33 -50.06 -9.71
CA LYS A 2 32.46 -49.06 -10.36
C LYS A 2 32.44 -47.84 -9.47
N SER A 3 33.03 -46.76 -9.96
CA SER A 3 33.17 -45.46 -9.32
C SER A 3 31.80 -44.85 -9.05
N THR A 4 31.49 -44.57 -7.78
CA THR A 4 30.32 -43.81 -7.35
C THR A 4 30.66 -42.31 -7.37
N SER A 5 30.10 -41.58 -8.33
CA SER A 5 30.21 -40.13 -8.40
C SER A 5 29.42 -39.48 -7.25
N LYS A 6 30.09 -38.63 -6.47
CA LYS A 6 29.45 -37.78 -5.44
C LYS A 6 28.43 -36.84 -6.11
N PRO A 7 27.24 -36.62 -5.53
CA PRO A 7 26.33 -35.60 -6.03
C PRO A 7 26.93 -34.22 -5.74
N ASP A 8 27.02 -33.44 -6.80
CA ASP A 8 27.76 -32.18 -6.86
C ASP A 8 27.06 -31.09 -6.03
N ARG A 9 27.50 -30.92 -4.78
CA ARG A 9 26.95 -29.99 -3.78
C ARG A 9 26.93 -28.54 -4.27
N HIS A 10 27.74 -28.21 -5.29
CA HIS A 10 27.80 -26.91 -5.92
C HIS A 10 26.61 -26.63 -6.87
N ARG A 11 26.03 -27.66 -7.51
CA ARG A 11 24.86 -27.50 -8.39
C ARG A 11 23.57 -27.24 -7.62
N PHE A 12 23.47 -27.76 -6.39
CA PHE A 12 22.29 -27.57 -5.55
C PHE A 12 22.20 -26.15 -4.97
N ILE A 13 23.35 -25.55 -4.61
CA ILE A 13 23.43 -24.16 -4.13
C ILE A 13 23.18 -23.16 -5.28
N LEU A 14 23.65 -23.47 -6.50
CA LEU A 14 23.31 -22.65 -7.67
C LEU A 14 21.83 -22.74 -8.03
N SER A 15 21.20 -23.93 -7.94
CA SER A 15 19.79 -24.09 -8.25
C SER A 15 18.87 -23.38 -7.26
N SER A 16 19.20 -23.42 -5.95
CA SER A 16 18.45 -22.69 -4.93
C SER A 16 18.64 -21.17 -5.02
N LEU A 17 19.85 -20.70 -5.37
CA LEU A 17 20.08 -19.28 -5.67
C LEU A 17 19.37 -18.81 -6.94
N PHE A 18 19.33 -19.64 -7.99
CA PHE A 18 18.59 -19.36 -9.22
C PHE A 18 17.07 -19.30 -8.95
N PHE A 19 16.58 -20.14 -8.04
CA PHE A 19 15.18 -20.14 -7.63
C PHE A 19 14.82 -18.92 -6.77
N ILE A 20 15.72 -18.47 -5.89
CA ILE A 20 15.58 -17.20 -5.16
C ILE A 20 15.66 -16.01 -6.13
N PHE A 21 16.54 -16.06 -7.13
CA PHE A 21 16.60 -15.05 -8.19
C PHE A 21 15.36 -15.07 -9.08
N PHE A 22 14.78 -16.24 -9.35
CA PHE A 22 13.54 -16.43 -10.09
C PHE A 22 12.32 -15.97 -9.29
N LEU A 23 12.32 -16.11 -7.97
CA LEU A 23 11.34 -15.53 -7.05
C LEU A 23 11.48 -14.01 -6.96
N CYS A 24 12.71 -13.48 -6.93
CA CYS A 24 12.98 -12.05 -7.03
C CYS A 24 12.57 -11.52 -8.41
N ALA A 25 12.72 -12.31 -9.49
CA ALA A 25 12.25 -11.99 -10.82
C ALA A 25 10.72 -12.06 -10.94
N LEU A 26 10.05 -13.01 -10.30
CA LEU A 26 8.58 -13.08 -10.23
C LEU A 26 8.01 -11.94 -9.38
N ALA A 27 8.71 -11.53 -8.32
CA ALA A 27 8.37 -10.36 -7.52
C ALA A 27 8.56 -9.05 -8.30
N THR A 28 9.48 -8.99 -9.27
CA THR A 28 9.66 -7.85 -10.18
C THR A 28 8.81 -7.94 -11.45
N ILE A 29 8.35 -9.14 -11.86
CA ILE A 29 7.40 -9.36 -12.97
C ILE A 29 5.98 -8.93 -12.62
N ASN A 30 5.64 -8.73 -11.34
CA ASN A 30 4.41 -8.03 -10.92
C ASN A 30 4.39 -6.53 -11.31
N GLY A 31 5.41 -6.03 -12.00
CA GLY A 31 5.42 -4.73 -12.68
C GLY A 31 5.07 -4.77 -14.17
N ILE A 32 4.81 -5.94 -14.78
CA ILE A 32 4.55 -6.05 -16.23
C ILE A 32 3.20 -6.74 -16.49
N ARG A 33 2.24 -5.93 -16.96
CA ARG A 33 1.03 -6.26 -17.75
C ARG A 33 -0.05 -7.14 -17.10
N PHE A 34 -1.03 -6.45 -16.50
CA PHE A 34 -2.42 -6.93 -16.38
C PHE A 34 -3.34 -6.48 -17.55
N ASP A 35 -2.78 -6.15 -18.73
CA ASP A 35 -3.59 -5.81 -19.92
C ASP A 35 -4.03 -7.03 -20.76
N SER A 36 -3.54 -8.24 -20.46
CA SER A 36 -3.91 -9.46 -21.21
C SER A 36 -5.13 -10.20 -20.63
N LEU A 37 -5.45 -10.00 -19.35
CA LEU A 37 -6.52 -10.73 -18.66
C LEU A 37 -7.89 -10.02 -18.69
N LEU A 38 -7.96 -8.80 -19.21
CA LEU A 38 -9.22 -8.11 -19.56
C LEU A 38 -9.69 -8.42 -20.99
N SER A 39 -8.92 -9.17 -21.78
CA SER A 39 -9.26 -9.59 -23.15
C SER A 39 -10.09 -10.88 -23.21
N PHE A 40 -10.15 -11.67 -22.14
CA PHE A 40 -10.88 -12.95 -22.12
C PHE A 40 -12.39 -12.84 -21.85
N GLY A 41 -12.92 -11.62 -21.67
CA GLY A 41 -14.35 -11.36 -21.49
C GLY A 41 -15.13 -11.01 -22.76
N THR A 42 -14.48 -10.90 -23.92
CA THR A 42 -15.11 -10.35 -25.14
C THR A 42 -15.23 -11.34 -26.31
N CYS A 43 -15.00 -12.63 -26.08
CA CYS A 43 -15.11 -13.67 -27.12
C CYS A 43 -16.47 -14.41 -27.16
N ALA A 44 -17.53 -13.84 -26.58
CA ALA A 44 -18.88 -14.39 -26.69
C ALA A 44 -19.87 -13.29 -27.09
N LEU A 45 -19.71 -12.73 -28.30
CA LEU A 45 -20.76 -12.06 -29.10
C LEU A 45 -20.16 -11.66 -30.46
N SER A 46 -19.69 -12.65 -31.24
CA SER A 46 -19.51 -12.49 -32.67
C SER A 46 -20.76 -13.00 -33.38
N ASN A 47 -21.51 -12.10 -34.01
CA ASN A 47 -22.18 -12.27 -35.32
C ASN A 47 -23.19 -11.13 -35.55
N PHE A 48 -22.87 -10.19 -36.43
CA PHE A 48 -23.68 -9.76 -37.58
C PHE A 48 -22.88 -8.72 -38.41
N PRO A 49 -23.01 -8.67 -39.75
CA PRO A 49 -22.00 -8.09 -40.64
C PRO A 49 -22.26 -6.63 -41.04
N SER A 50 -21.13 -5.92 -41.22
CA SER A 50 -20.85 -4.81 -42.14
C SER A 50 -21.96 -3.83 -42.53
N GLN A 51 -21.80 -2.57 -42.12
CA GLN A 51 -21.98 -1.43 -43.04
C GLN A 51 -21.11 -0.24 -42.65
N SER A 52 -20.46 0.32 -43.67
CA SER A 52 -19.61 1.49 -43.69
C SER A 52 -20.34 2.76 -43.25
N SER A 53 -19.81 3.47 -42.25
CA SER A 53 -19.87 4.93 -42.18
C SER A 53 -18.95 5.46 -41.08
N THR A 54 -18.20 6.49 -41.44
CA THR A 54 -17.32 7.34 -40.64
C THR A 54 -18.03 7.85 -39.36
N PRO A 55 -17.41 7.82 -38.17
CA PRO A 55 -17.95 8.53 -37.02
C PRO A 55 -17.13 9.78 -36.68
N SER A 56 -17.82 10.91 -36.82
CA SER A 56 -17.61 12.16 -36.11
C SER A 56 -17.45 11.94 -34.61
N SER A 57 -16.39 12.51 -34.03
CA SER A 57 -16.14 12.57 -32.59
C SER A 57 -17.14 13.48 -31.88
N ASN A 58 -17.95 12.91 -30.99
CA ASN A 58 -18.72 13.64 -29.98
C ASN A 58 -18.26 13.22 -28.58
N ASN A 59 -17.55 14.16 -27.94
CA ASN A 59 -17.58 14.58 -26.54
C ASN A 59 -18.09 13.59 -25.47
N PHE A 60 -17.17 13.24 -24.55
CA PHE A 60 -17.49 13.02 -23.14
C PHE A 60 -16.48 13.76 -22.25
N LEU A 61 -16.95 14.87 -21.67
CA LEU A 61 -16.55 15.53 -20.42
C LEU A 61 -15.07 15.94 -20.27
N ALA A 62 -14.66 16.89 -21.12
CA ALA A 62 -13.69 17.90 -20.71
C ALA A 62 -14.37 18.85 -19.72
N VAL A 63 -13.83 18.97 -18.51
CA VAL A 63 -14.12 20.13 -17.66
C VAL A 63 -13.50 21.33 -18.37
N ASN A 64 -14.35 22.10 -19.04
CA ASN A 64 -14.00 23.43 -19.53
C ASN A 64 -13.73 24.32 -18.31
N SER A 65 -12.49 24.34 -17.82
CA SER A 65 -11.98 25.54 -17.18
C SER A 65 -11.71 26.51 -18.32
N SER A 66 -12.63 27.45 -18.52
CA SER A 66 -12.31 28.67 -19.25
C SER A 66 -11.11 29.31 -18.55
N THR A 67 -9.91 29.13 -19.09
CA THR A 67 -8.72 29.84 -18.64
C THR A 67 -9.03 31.33 -18.77
N SER A 68 -9.21 31.99 -17.63
CA SER A 68 -9.33 33.44 -17.63
C SER A 68 -8.01 33.99 -18.16
N SER A 69 -8.03 35.02 -19.01
CA SER A 69 -6.81 35.65 -19.54
C SER A 69 -5.89 36.22 -18.44
N ASP A 70 -6.38 36.29 -17.20
CA ASP A 70 -5.72 36.94 -16.08
C ASP A 70 -4.91 35.97 -15.22
N ASP A 71 -5.10 34.66 -15.36
CA ASP A 71 -4.45 33.64 -14.52
C ASP A 71 -2.92 33.63 -14.75
N ILE A 72 -2.16 33.64 -13.65
CA ILE A 72 -0.69 33.60 -13.69
C ILE A 72 -0.25 32.19 -14.13
N ARG A 73 0.75 32.08 -15.00
CA ARG A 73 1.27 30.80 -15.51
C ARG A 73 2.70 30.64 -15.02
N ILE A 74 2.97 29.60 -14.24
CA ILE A 74 4.26 29.38 -13.57
C ILE A 74 4.78 27.99 -13.92
N LEU A 75 6.03 27.92 -14.41
CA LEU A 75 6.76 26.66 -14.54
C LEU A 75 7.74 26.53 -13.37
N ILE A 76 7.59 25.49 -12.55
CA ILE A 76 8.52 25.17 -11.47
C ILE A 76 9.41 24.00 -11.91
N GLY A 77 10.67 24.30 -12.22
CA GLY A 77 11.72 23.31 -12.46
C GLY A 77 12.38 22.87 -11.16
N VAL A 78 12.06 21.65 -10.72
CA VAL A 78 12.71 21.01 -9.58
C VAL A 78 13.97 20.29 -10.08
N LEU A 79 15.14 20.87 -9.85
CA LEU A 79 16.42 20.27 -10.19
C LEU A 79 16.71 19.13 -9.21
N THR A 80 16.76 17.92 -9.74
CA THR A 80 16.95 16.67 -8.99
C THR A 80 18.00 15.80 -9.69
N LEU A 81 18.35 14.65 -9.11
CA LEU A 81 19.16 13.62 -9.76
C LEU A 81 18.29 12.48 -10.32
N PRO A 82 18.68 11.81 -11.41
CA PRO A 82 17.95 10.66 -11.94
C PRO A 82 17.69 9.56 -10.90
N ASP A 83 18.68 9.28 -10.03
CA ASP A 83 18.60 8.25 -8.99
C ASP A 83 17.61 8.59 -7.85
N GLN A 84 17.15 9.84 -7.74
CA GLN A 84 16.26 10.31 -6.68
C GLN A 84 14.76 10.09 -6.99
N TYR A 85 14.39 8.90 -7.46
CA TYR A 85 12.99 8.58 -7.82
C TYR A 85 12.03 8.67 -6.62
N GLN A 86 12.44 8.23 -5.43
CA GLN A 86 11.61 8.29 -4.22
C GLN A 86 11.29 9.73 -3.83
N ARG A 87 12.28 10.63 -3.95
CA ARG A 87 12.13 12.06 -3.68
C ARG A 87 11.14 12.69 -4.63
N ARG A 88 11.28 12.45 -5.94
CA ARG A 88 10.32 12.95 -6.95
C ARG A 88 8.91 12.47 -6.69
N HIS A 89 8.73 11.17 -6.43
CA HIS A 89 7.41 10.62 -6.12
C HIS A 89 6.78 11.28 -4.89
N PHE A 90 7.56 11.49 -3.82
CA PHE A 90 7.09 12.21 -2.64
C PHE A 90 6.71 13.66 -2.93
N LEU A 91 7.51 14.38 -3.74
CA LEU A 91 7.20 15.75 -4.14
C LEU A 91 5.94 15.83 -5.03
N ARG A 92 5.67 14.82 -5.88
CA ARG A 92 4.40 14.73 -6.64
C ARG A 92 3.20 14.68 -5.72
N LEU A 93 3.27 13.93 -4.61
CA LEU A 93 2.20 13.89 -3.62
C LEU A 93 1.99 15.26 -2.97
N ILE A 94 3.08 15.94 -2.60
CA ILE A 94 3.01 17.25 -1.95
C ILE A 94 2.42 18.31 -2.89
N TYR A 95 2.97 18.46 -4.09
CA TYR A 95 2.50 19.47 -5.04
C TYR A 95 1.12 19.12 -5.60
N GLY A 96 0.82 17.83 -5.79
CA GLY A 96 -0.51 17.35 -6.24
C GLY A 96 -1.63 17.57 -5.21
N THR A 97 -1.31 17.84 -3.94
CA THR A 97 -2.33 18.23 -2.92
C THR A 97 -2.62 19.73 -2.88
N GLN A 98 -1.87 20.55 -3.62
CA GLN A 98 -2.02 22.00 -3.64
C GLN A 98 -2.70 22.42 -4.95
N SER A 99 -3.74 23.25 -4.85
CA SER A 99 -4.51 23.71 -6.02
C SER A 99 -4.76 25.21 -5.90
N PRO A 100 -3.74 26.04 -6.20
CA PRO A 100 -3.83 27.47 -5.97
C PRO A 100 -4.83 28.15 -6.90
N VAL A 101 -5.56 29.12 -6.36
CA VAL A 101 -6.59 29.86 -7.12
C VAL A 101 -5.96 31.06 -7.85
N GLY A 102 -6.24 31.18 -9.15
CA GLY A 102 -5.77 32.28 -10.00
C GLY A 102 -4.37 32.10 -10.57
N ALA A 103 -3.85 30.86 -10.56
CA ALA A 103 -2.62 30.51 -11.27
C ALA A 103 -2.65 29.06 -11.78
N GLN A 104 -2.10 28.87 -12.97
CA GLN A 104 -1.72 27.57 -13.52
C GLN A 104 -0.25 27.33 -13.18
N ILE A 105 0.03 26.28 -12.40
CA ILE A 105 1.39 25.92 -12.00
C ILE A 105 1.72 24.52 -12.51
N ASP A 106 2.75 24.44 -13.35
CA ASP A 106 3.29 23.19 -13.83
C ASP A 106 4.61 22.88 -13.12
N VAL A 107 4.66 21.78 -12.37
CA VAL A 107 5.88 21.31 -11.70
C VAL A 107 6.54 20.25 -12.57
N LYS A 108 7.79 20.48 -12.96
CA LYS A 108 8.58 19.55 -13.78
C LYS A 108 9.88 19.19 -13.06
N PHE A 109 10.23 17.90 -13.07
CA PHE A 109 11.50 17.41 -12.52
C PHE A 109 12.58 17.46 -13.59
N VAL A 110 13.72 18.06 -13.27
CA VAL A 110 14.76 18.41 -14.26
C VAL A 110 16.09 17.76 -13.90
N PHE A 111 16.65 17.03 -14.86
CA PHE A 111 18.00 16.46 -14.80
C PHE A 111 18.60 16.30 -16.19
N CYS A 112 19.92 16.14 -16.25
CA CYS A 112 20.67 15.93 -17.48
C CYS A 112 20.53 14.47 -17.98
N ASN A 113 21.24 14.15 -19.06
CA ASN A 113 21.21 12.85 -19.73
C ASN A 113 21.42 11.65 -18.77
N LEU A 114 20.65 10.60 -19.02
CA LEU A 114 20.68 9.33 -18.27
C LEU A 114 21.90 8.50 -18.66
N THR A 115 22.72 8.13 -17.67
CA THR A 115 23.99 7.42 -17.92
C THR A 115 23.91 5.94 -17.60
N LYS A 116 23.03 5.54 -16.67
CA LYS A 116 22.87 4.15 -16.24
C LYS A 116 21.61 3.52 -16.85
N GLU A 117 21.62 2.20 -17.06
CA GLU A 117 20.49 1.47 -17.65
C GLU A 117 19.26 1.42 -16.73
N ASP A 118 19.46 1.30 -15.42
CA ASP A 118 18.38 1.35 -14.42
C ASP A 118 17.67 2.72 -14.42
N GLN A 119 18.44 3.82 -14.53
CA GLN A 119 17.89 5.16 -14.68
C GLN A 119 16.99 5.27 -15.91
N LYS A 120 17.41 4.74 -17.06
CA LYS A 120 16.62 4.77 -18.31
C LYS A 120 15.28 4.08 -18.13
N VAL A 121 15.26 2.90 -17.51
CA VAL A 121 14.03 2.14 -17.29
C VAL A 121 13.10 2.87 -16.32
N LEU A 122 13.60 3.30 -15.16
CA LEU A 122 12.75 3.91 -14.13
C LEU A 122 12.24 5.30 -14.54
N VAL A 123 13.09 6.13 -15.14
CA VAL A 123 12.70 7.45 -15.63
C VAL A 123 11.73 7.34 -16.81
N ALA A 124 11.90 6.35 -17.71
CA ALA A 124 10.93 6.12 -18.78
C ALA A 124 9.54 5.79 -18.23
N LEU A 125 9.45 4.96 -17.19
CA LEU A 125 8.17 4.68 -16.52
C LEU A 125 7.55 5.92 -15.89
N GLU A 126 8.36 6.82 -15.31
CA GLU A 126 7.87 8.10 -14.79
C GLU A 126 7.35 9.01 -15.90
N ILE A 127 8.08 9.14 -17.02
CA ILE A 127 7.65 9.94 -18.20
C ILE A 127 6.32 9.41 -18.73
N MET A 128 6.21 8.09 -18.94
CA MET A 128 4.99 7.47 -19.47
C MET A 128 3.76 7.67 -18.56
N ARG A 129 3.97 7.84 -17.26
CA ARG A 129 2.87 7.92 -16.29
C ARG A 129 2.46 9.36 -15.96
N TYR A 130 3.42 10.27 -15.82
CA TYR A 130 3.18 11.60 -15.25
C TYR A 130 3.45 12.73 -16.23
N ASP A 131 4.19 12.49 -17.32
CA ASP A 131 4.57 13.51 -18.31
C ASP A 131 5.18 14.79 -17.66
N ASP A 132 5.93 14.62 -16.57
CA ASP A 132 6.40 15.70 -15.71
C ASP A 132 7.93 15.78 -15.57
N ILE A 133 8.67 15.19 -16.52
CA ILE A 133 10.13 15.13 -16.50
C ILE A 133 10.71 15.88 -17.71
N ILE A 134 11.72 16.70 -17.45
CA ILE A 134 12.55 17.35 -18.47
C ILE A 134 13.95 16.75 -18.39
N ILE A 135 14.37 16.08 -19.47
CA ILE A 135 15.74 15.60 -19.65
C ILE A 135 16.50 16.63 -20.47
N LEU A 136 17.55 17.18 -19.90
CA LEU A 136 18.42 18.18 -20.54
C LEU A 136 19.60 17.52 -21.25
N ASP A 137 19.98 18.07 -22.40
CA ASP A 137 21.18 17.65 -23.11
C ASP A 137 22.45 18.24 -22.47
N CYS A 138 22.83 17.64 -21.35
CA CYS A 138 24.04 17.96 -20.60
C CYS A 138 24.57 16.71 -19.90
N LYS A 139 25.76 16.82 -19.31
CA LYS A 139 26.27 15.83 -18.35
C LYS A 139 25.81 16.22 -16.95
N GLU A 140 25.21 15.29 -16.20
CA GLU A 140 24.71 15.57 -14.85
C GLU A 140 25.77 16.21 -13.95
N ASN A 141 25.47 17.40 -13.45
CA ASN A 141 26.38 18.21 -12.64
C ASN A 141 25.60 19.31 -11.88
N MET A 142 26.23 19.87 -10.84
CA MET A 142 25.71 21.04 -10.14
C MET A 142 26.34 22.34 -10.65
N ASN A 143 27.67 22.37 -10.84
CA ASN A 143 28.47 23.60 -11.01
C ASN A 143 29.05 23.81 -12.43
N LYS A 144 28.59 23.06 -13.42
CA LYS A 144 29.08 23.06 -14.82
C LYS A 144 27.92 23.23 -15.80
N GLY A 145 27.14 24.29 -15.58
CA GLY A 145 26.15 24.75 -16.56
C GLY A 145 24.78 24.06 -16.57
N LYS A 146 24.43 23.15 -15.64
CA LYS A 146 23.08 22.55 -15.61
C LYS A 146 21.96 23.61 -15.55
N THR A 147 22.13 24.64 -14.72
CA THR A 147 21.20 25.78 -14.61
C THR A 147 21.08 26.56 -15.91
N TYR A 148 22.20 26.80 -16.61
CA TYR A 148 22.18 27.44 -17.92
C TYR A 148 21.38 26.58 -18.91
N THR A 149 21.72 25.29 -19.04
CA THR A 149 21.04 24.36 -19.96
C THR A 149 19.54 24.28 -19.68
N TYR A 150 19.14 24.32 -18.40
CA TYR A 150 17.72 24.35 -18.04
C TYR A 150 17.02 25.56 -18.64
N PHE A 151 17.46 26.78 -18.34
CA PHE A 151 16.79 27.99 -18.82
C PHE A 151 16.93 28.17 -20.34
N SER A 152 18.11 27.92 -20.92
CA SER A 152 18.37 28.16 -22.35
C SER A 152 17.57 27.24 -23.27
N SER A 153 17.22 26.03 -22.82
CA SER A 153 16.49 25.05 -23.64
C SER A 153 14.98 25.26 -23.65
N LEU A 154 14.41 25.92 -22.63
CA LEU A 154 12.96 26.09 -22.50
C LEU A 154 12.29 26.82 -23.67
N PRO A 155 12.84 27.93 -24.23
CA PRO A 155 12.20 28.61 -25.35
C PRO A 155 12.08 27.74 -26.61
N GLU A 156 12.98 26.77 -26.80
CA GLU A 156 12.90 25.83 -27.92
C GLU A 156 11.93 24.68 -27.63
N MET A 157 11.99 24.12 -26.41
CA MET A 157 11.14 23.01 -25.98
C MET A 157 9.66 23.36 -25.88
N LEU A 158 9.34 24.63 -25.62
CA LEU A 158 7.97 25.11 -25.40
C LEU A 158 7.46 25.98 -26.56
N ASN A 159 8.12 25.92 -27.72
CA ASN A 159 7.70 26.61 -28.94
C ASN A 159 6.53 25.87 -29.61
N ASP A 160 5.37 25.88 -28.96
CA ASP A 160 4.13 25.26 -29.42
C ASP A 160 3.17 26.34 -29.92
N THR A 161 2.70 26.22 -31.16
CA THR A 161 1.78 27.19 -31.79
C THR A 161 0.38 27.17 -31.19
N ASP A 162 0.04 26.10 -30.46
CA ASP A 162 -1.30 25.91 -29.90
C ASP A 162 -1.47 26.53 -28.50
N ARG A 163 -0.39 27.08 -27.92
CA ARG A 163 -0.39 27.67 -26.57
C ARG A 163 -0.29 29.21 -26.60
N PRO A 164 -0.88 29.92 -25.62
CA PRO A 164 -0.73 31.37 -25.51
C PRO A 164 0.73 31.74 -25.23
N TYR A 165 1.22 32.77 -25.93
CA TYR A 165 2.58 33.31 -25.75
C TYR A 165 2.57 34.51 -24.78
N PRO A 166 3.52 34.60 -23.83
CA PRO A 166 4.53 33.59 -23.51
C PRO A 166 3.89 32.34 -22.86
N PRO A 167 4.47 31.14 -23.05
CA PRO A 167 3.90 29.89 -22.54
C PRO A 167 3.73 29.95 -21.01
N TYR A 168 4.71 30.54 -20.31
CA TYR A 168 4.64 30.85 -18.89
C TYR A 168 4.96 32.32 -18.67
N HIS A 169 4.38 32.92 -17.64
CA HIS A 169 4.76 34.27 -17.20
C HIS A 169 6.05 34.22 -16.37
N TYR A 170 6.21 33.17 -15.55
CA TYR A 170 7.37 33.00 -14.68
C TYR A 170 7.93 31.58 -14.73
N VAL A 171 9.24 31.46 -14.62
CA VAL A 171 9.98 30.19 -14.57
C VAL A 171 10.86 30.15 -13.34
N MET A 172 10.71 29.11 -12.53
CA MET A 172 11.42 28.91 -11.27
C MET A 172 12.43 27.77 -11.37
N LYS A 173 13.62 27.96 -10.80
CA LYS A 173 14.54 26.89 -10.40
C LYS A 173 14.39 26.66 -8.90
N THR A 174 14.27 25.40 -8.47
CA THR A 174 14.32 25.00 -7.06
C THR A 174 15.05 23.67 -6.89
N ASP A 175 15.60 23.46 -5.70
CA ASP A 175 16.16 22.18 -5.28
C ASP A 175 15.05 21.21 -4.81
N ASP A 176 15.37 19.92 -4.79
CA ASP A 176 14.46 18.84 -4.37
C ASP A 176 14.23 18.74 -2.85
N ASP A 177 14.94 19.55 -2.05
CA ASP A 177 14.79 19.68 -0.61
C ASP A 177 14.20 21.02 -0.15
N THR A 178 13.53 21.74 -1.06
CA THR A 178 12.69 22.89 -0.72
C THR A 178 11.21 22.55 -0.82
N TYR A 179 10.44 22.92 0.21
CA TYR A 179 8.99 22.88 0.19
C TYR A 179 8.42 24.26 -0.14
N PHE A 180 7.67 24.38 -1.24
CA PHE A 180 6.90 25.58 -1.57
C PHE A 180 5.42 25.41 -1.21
N ARG A 181 4.85 26.46 -0.59
CA ARG A 181 3.41 26.64 -0.42
C ARG A 181 2.89 27.46 -1.59
N LEU A 182 2.21 26.79 -2.52
CA LEU A 182 1.85 27.34 -3.82
C LEU A 182 0.87 28.52 -3.72
N ASP A 183 -0.08 28.48 -2.78
CA ASP A 183 -0.99 29.61 -2.53
C ASP A 183 -0.23 30.88 -2.13
N ASN A 184 0.66 30.76 -1.13
CA ASN A 184 1.49 31.86 -0.65
C ASN A 184 2.49 32.35 -1.71
N LEU A 185 2.96 31.45 -2.58
CA LEU A 185 3.79 31.83 -3.72
C LEU A 185 2.98 32.65 -4.73
N VAL A 186 1.77 32.21 -5.09
CA VAL A 186 0.93 32.95 -6.04
C VAL A 186 0.51 34.31 -5.48
N GLU A 187 0.14 34.38 -4.20
CA GLU A 187 -0.20 35.64 -3.54
C GLU A 187 0.96 36.64 -3.54
N SER A 188 2.20 36.19 -3.34
CA SER A 188 3.37 37.08 -3.36
C SER A 188 3.70 37.61 -4.77
N LEU A 189 3.23 36.92 -5.82
CA LEU A 189 3.50 37.28 -7.21
C LEU A 189 2.43 38.16 -7.85
N LYS A 190 1.18 38.13 -7.36
CA LYS A 190 0.08 38.98 -7.86
C LYS A 190 0.44 40.47 -8.01
N PRO A 191 1.15 41.13 -7.07
CA PRO A 191 1.48 42.55 -7.20
C PRO A 191 2.74 42.82 -8.04
N LEU A 192 3.44 41.79 -8.52
CA LEU A 192 4.74 41.93 -9.17
C LEU A 192 4.61 42.01 -10.70
N PRO A 193 5.56 42.69 -11.38
CA PRO A 193 5.57 42.75 -12.84
C PRO A 193 5.83 41.37 -13.45
N ARG A 194 5.29 41.16 -14.66
CA ARG A 194 5.47 39.93 -15.46
C ARG A 194 6.72 39.97 -16.35
N GLU A 195 7.41 41.10 -16.40
CA GLU A 195 8.61 41.34 -17.21
C GLU A 195 9.77 41.79 -16.34
N ASP A 196 10.98 41.43 -16.76
CA ASP A 196 12.25 41.76 -16.12
C ASP A 196 12.26 41.53 -14.59
N LEU A 197 11.59 40.45 -14.14
CA LEU A 197 11.44 40.08 -12.73
C LEU A 197 12.53 39.09 -12.30
N TYR A 198 13.12 39.29 -11.12
CA TYR A 198 13.92 38.29 -10.41
C TYR A 198 13.50 38.21 -8.95
N TYR A 199 12.80 37.12 -8.63
CA TYR A 199 12.21 36.83 -7.33
C TYR A 199 13.00 35.75 -6.60
N GLY A 200 13.29 35.95 -5.31
CA GLY A 200 13.88 34.90 -4.49
C GLY A 200 14.38 35.40 -3.14
N TYR A 201 15.22 34.60 -2.49
CA TYR A 201 15.84 34.94 -1.21
C TYR A 201 17.26 35.49 -1.41
N VAL A 202 17.51 36.76 -1.10
CA VAL A 202 18.82 37.37 -1.39
C VAL A 202 19.94 36.88 -0.46
N ILE A 203 21.12 36.59 -1.01
CA ILE A 203 22.36 36.28 -0.29
C ILE A 203 23.31 37.49 -0.37
N PRO A 204 24.02 37.85 0.72
CA PRO A 204 24.11 37.19 2.03
C PRO A 204 22.86 37.35 2.90
N CYS A 205 22.67 36.42 3.84
CA CYS A 205 21.47 36.34 4.67
C CYS A 205 21.16 37.60 5.50
N PRO A 206 22.15 38.36 6.02
CA PRO A 206 21.88 39.62 6.72
C PRO A 206 21.37 40.78 5.83
N SER A 207 21.56 40.73 4.51
CA SER A 207 21.19 41.84 3.62
C SER A 207 19.70 41.84 3.28
N MET A 208 19.00 42.97 3.40
CA MET A 208 17.62 43.08 2.87
C MET A 208 17.55 43.65 1.45
N ASP A 209 18.66 44.15 0.92
CA ASP A 209 18.73 44.73 -0.42
C ASP A 209 18.75 43.62 -1.50
N PRO A 210 17.77 43.59 -2.42
CA PRO A 210 17.70 42.57 -3.48
C PRO A 210 18.78 42.71 -4.57
N PHE A 211 19.56 43.79 -4.59
CA PHE A 211 20.56 44.06 -5.63
C PHE A 211 21.99 43.61 -5.27
N VAL A 212 22.24 43.15 -4.04
CA VAL A 212 23.62 42.97 -3.54
C VAL A 212 24.41 41.88 -4.26
N HIS A 213 23.97 40.61 -4.22
CA HIS A 213 24.67 39.54 -4.93
C HIS A 213 23.73 38.70 -5.80
N TYR A 214 23.10 37.68 -5.20
CA TYR A 214 22.32 36.68 -5.94
C TYR A 214 21.17 36.14 -5.07
N MET A 215 20.22 35.44 -5.70
CA MET A 215 19.14 34.75 -5.00
C MET A 215 19.55 33.31 -4.69
N SER A 216 19.23 32.83 -3.49
CA SER A 216 19.62 31.51 -2.98
C SER A 216 19.01 30.35 -3.78
N GLY A 217 19.76 29.25 -3.89
CA GLY A 217 19.35 28.00 -4.50
C GLY A 217 18.18 27.27 -3.87
N MET A 218 17.71 27.73 -2.69
CA MET A 218 16.43 27.30 -2.14
C MET A 218 15.30 27.43 -3.16
N GLY A 219 15.40 28.45 -4.01
CA GLY A 219 14.62 28.58 -5.21
C GLY A 219 14.51 30.06 -5.59
N TYR A 220 14.61 30.31 -6.88
CA TYR A 220 14.43 31.65 -7.44
C TYR A 220 13.68 31.56 -8.76
N MET A 221 13.05 32.65 -9.12
CA MET A 221 12.15 32.72 -10.25
C MET A 221 12.42 33.96 -11.08
N ILE A 222 12.34 33.79 -12.40
CA ILE A 222 12.52 34.87 -13.37
C ILE A 222 11.32 34.95 -14.30
N SER A 223 11.11 36.12 -14.89
CA SER A 223 10.12 36.31 -15.96
C SER A 223 10.60 35.68 -17.28
N TRP A 224 9.65 35.37 -18.16
CA TRP A 224 9.92 34.67 -19.42
C TRP A 224 10.88 35.41 -20.36
N ASP A 225 10.83 36.74 -20.40
CA ASP A 225 11.74 37.58 -21.19
C ASP A 225 13.21 37.41 -20.77
N ILE A 226 13.48 37.15 -19.49
CA ILE A 226 14.82 36.83 -19.01
C ILE A 226 15.24 35.43 -19.45
N VAL A 227 14.31 34.47 -19.50
CA VAL A 227 14.59 33.10 -20.00
C VAL A 227 15.02 33.15 -21.46
N GLU A 228 14.31 33.92 -22.29
CA GLU A 228 14.66 34.15 -23.69
C GLU A 228 16.01 34.86 -23.83
N TRP A 229 16.26 35.88 -23.01
CA TRP A 229 17.55 36.54 -22.97
C TRP A 229 18.69 35.58 -22.60
N ILE A 230 18.50 34.63 -21.67
CA ILE A 230 19.53 33.65 -21.29
C ILE A 230 19.93 32.78 -22.48
N ARG A 231 18.97 32.39 -23.33
CA ARG A 231 19.23 31.59 -24.54
C ARG A 231 20.07 32.37 -25.56
N ASP A 232 19.70 33.63 -25.81
CA ASP A 232 20.27 34.40 -26.91
C ASP A 232 21.57 35.12 -26.54
N SER A 233 21.74 35.47 -25.26
CA SER A 233 22.86 36.27 -24.77
C SER A 233 24.17 35.48 -24.71
N GLU A 234 25.27 36.17 -25.05
CA GLU A 234 26.63 35.64 -24.87
C GLU A 234 27.10 35.74 -23.40
N VAL A 235 26.42 36.52 -22.55
CA VAL A 235 26.82 36.69 -21.14
C VAL A 235 26.74 35.36 -20.37
N PRO A 236 25.59 34.64 -20.34
CA PRO A 236 25.54 33.34 -19.66
C PRO A 236 26.41 32.29 -20.34
N LYS A 237 26.47 32.28 -21.69
CA LYS A 237 27.27 31.31 -22.48
C LYS A 237 28.75 31.32 -22.11
N ASN A 238 29.31 32.49 -21.82
CA ASN A 238 30.73 32.65 -21.52
C ASN A 238 31.08 32.39 -20.05
N HIS A 239 30.10 32.21 -19.16
CA HIS A 239 30.32 32.05 -17.71
C HIS A 239 29.46 30.91 -17.13
N LEU A 240 29.79 29.66 -17.46
CA LEU A 240 28.99 28.48 -17.08
C LEU A 240 29.49 27.74 -15.81
N GLU A 241 30.71 28.03 -15.37
CA GLU A 241 31.38 27.28 -14.30
C GLU A 241 31.39 28.04 -12.97
N GLY A 242 30.97 27.37 -11.89
CA GLY A 242 30.98 27.92 -10.53
C GLY A 242 29.75 27.48 -9.72
N PRO A 243 29.61 27.95 -8.46
CA PRO A 243 28.38 27.78 -7.69
C PRO A 243 27.20 28.40 -8.44
N GLU A 244 26.22 27.59 -8.78
CA GLU A 244 25.21 27.87 -9.80
C GLU A 244 24.38 29.11 -9.51
N ASP A 245 23.98 29.33 -8.26
CA ASP A 245 23.14 30.48 -7.88
C ASP A 245 23.93 31.79 -7.95
N LYS A 246 25.22 31.72 -7.59
CA LYS A 246 26.13 32.87 -7.64
C LYS A 246 26.38 33.24 -9.10
N VAL A 247 26.71 32.25 -9.92
CA VAL A 247 26.96 32.43 -11.35
C VAL A 247 25.71 33.01 -12.03
N PHE A 248 24.51 32.53 -11.69
CA PHE A 248 23.27 33.12 -12.20
C PHE A 248 23.11 34.60 -11.81
N GLY A 249 23.37 34.95 -10.54
CA GLY A 249 23.34 36.35 -10.11
C GLY A 249 24.36 37.24 -10.83
N ASP A 250 25.52 36.69 -11.18
CA ASP A 250 26.55 37.36 -11.97
C ASP A 250 26.05 37.62 -13.40
N TRP A 251 25.37 36.66 -14.05
CA TRP A 251 24.75 36.85 -15.36
C TRP A 251 23.75 38.00 -15.37
N ILE A 252 22.84 38.03 -14.38
CA ILE A 252 21.81 39.07 -14.30
C ILE A 252 22.45 40.45 -14.12
N ARG A 253 23.53 40.54 -13.32
CA ARG A 253 24.26 41.79 -13.06
C ARG A 253 25.02 42.28 -14.30
N GLU A 254 25.77 41.39 -14.96
CA GLU A 254 26.55 41.71 -16.16
C GLU A 254 25.66 41.97 -17.38
N GLY A 255 24.54 41.26 -17.48
CA GLY A 255 23.54 41.43 -18.54
C GLY A 255 22.63 42.65 -18.37
N HIS A 256 22.74 43.38 -17.25
CA HIS A 256 21.86 44.47 -16.89
C HIS A 256 20.37 44.11 -16.97
N ARG A 257 20.04 42.89 -16.56
CA ARG A 257 18.67 42.35 -16.48
C ARG A 257 18.16 42.35 -15.04
N ALA A 258 16.88 42.02 -14.92
CA ALA A 258 16.11 42.01 -13.69
C ALA A 258 16.16 43.35 -12.94
N LYS A 259 15.63 44.41 -13.54
CA LYS A 259 15.42 45.68 -12.86
C LYS A 259 14.37 45.55 -11.75
N ASN A 260 13.42 44.64 -11.92
CA ASN A 260 12.41 44.33 -10.90
C ASN A 260 12.91 43.17 -10.04
N ARG A 261 13.66 43.45 -8.97
CA ARG A 261 14.10 42.40 -8.03
C ARG A 261 13.24 42.38 -6.79
N TYR A 262 12.76 41.20 -6.42
CA TYR A 262 11.95 41.00 -5.23
C TYR A 262 12.64 40.07 -4.24
N ASN A 263 12.87 40.57 -3.04
CA ASN A 263 13.44 39.81 -1.93
C ASN A 263 12.32 39.21 -1.07
N ALA A 264 12.14 37.89 -1.16
CA ALA A 264 11.15 37.12 -0.40
C ALA A 264 11.60 36.74 1.01
N LYS A 265 12.50 37.53 1.61
CA LYS A 265 12.93 37.32 3.00
C LYS A 265 11.75 37.42 3.97
N TRP A 266 11.86 36.65 5.04
CA TRP A 266 10.83 36.31 6.03
C TRP A 266 9.78 35.29 5.58
N SER A 267 9.46 35.21 4.29
CA SER A 267 8.57 34.16 3.78
C SER A 267 9.32 32.96 3.20
N MET A 268 10.59 33.12 2.82
CA MET A 268 11.50 32.04 2.42
C MET A 268 12.67 31.95 3.39
N TYR A 269 13.01 30.74 3.85
CA TYR A 269 14.08 30.55 4.83
C TYR A 269 14.52 29.08 4.93
N ASN A 270 15.69 28.86 5.53
CA ASN A 270 16.18 27.52 5.87
C ASN A 270 15.43 26.97 7.09
N PHE A 271 15.19 25.65 7.10
CA PHE A 271 14.59 24.96 8.24
C PHE A 271 15.28 25.35 9.57
N PRO A 272 14.55 25.60 10.67
CA PRO A 272 15.07 26.24 11.89
C PRO A 272 16.35 25.63 12.47
N GLU A 273 16.53 24.32 12.28
CA GLU A 273 17.67 23.56 12.79
C GLU A 273 18.57 23.02 11.65
N PRO A 274 19.90 23.19 11.74
CA PRO A 274 20.64 23.94 12.77
C PRO A 274 20.50 25.46 12.59
N HIS A 275 20.57 26.21 13.69
CA HIS A 275 20.49 27.68 13.64
C HIS A 275 21.65 28.27 12.83
N THR A 276 21.30 29.09 11.83
CA THR A 276 22.24 29.88 11.02
C THR A 276 21.70 31.30 10.85
N GLN A 277 22.46 32.18 10.20
CA GLN A 277 22.00 33.53 9.85
C GLN A 277 20.82 33.53 8.85
N CYS A 278 20.48 32.38 8.26
CA CYS A 278 19.46 32.22 7.22
C CYS A 278 18.24 31.42 7.71
N THR A 279 18.16 31.12 9.00
CA THR A 279 17.07 30.34 9.62
C THR A 279 16.22 31.22 10.52
N HIS A 280 14.92 30.98 10.52
CA HIS A 280 14.03 31.41 11.59
C HIS A 280 12.97 30.34 11.82
N GLU A 281 12.16 30.51 12.87
CA GLU A 281 11.06 29.60 13.21
C GLU A 281 10.05 29.41 12.08
N LEU A 282 9.34 28.28 12.08
CA LEU A 282 8.25 28.08 11.12
C LEU A 282 7.18 29.15 11.32
N TRP A 283 6.77 29.81 10.24
CA TRP A 283 5.89 30.99 10.30
C TRP A 283 4.61 30.80 9.46
N PRO A 284 3.43 31.33 9.85
CA PRO A 284 2.19 31.06 9.11
C PRO A 284 2.15 31.57 7.66
N ASN A 285 2.83 32.69 7.37
CA ASN A 285 2.87 33.32 6.03
C ASN A 285 4.05 32.85 5.18
N THR A 286 4.61 31.67 5.46
CA THR A 286 5.73 31.11 4.73
C THR A 286 5.37 30.76 3.30
N THR A 287 6.22 31.16 2.36
CA THR A 287 6.24 30.77 0.95
C THR A 287 7.10 29.52 0.74
N ALA A 288 8.28 29.44 1.34
CA ALA A 288 9.19 28.30 1.15
C ALA A 288 10.03 27.95 2.38
N VAL A 289 10.24 26.64 2.60
CA VAL A 289 11.14 26.10 3.62
C VAL A 289 12.21 25.23 2.96
N HIS A 290 13.47 25.57 3.16
CA HIS A 290 14.63 24.92 2.55
C HIS A 290 15.41 24.04 3.54
N LEU A 291 16.37 23.23 3.06
CA LEU A 291 17.16 22.26 3.83
C LEU A 291 16.35 21.13 4.48
N LEU A 292 15.29 20.70 3.80
CA LEU A 292 14.49 19.53 4.19
C LEU A 292 15.16 18.23 3.72
N LYS A 293 16.41 18.03 4.12
CA LYS A 293 17.26 16.91 3.64
C LYS A 293 16.78 15.54 4.14
N ASN A 294 16.03 15.48 5.25
CA ASN A 294 15.55 14.22 5.85
C ASN A 294 14.02 14.22 6.05
N GLN A 295 13.45 13.03 6.22
CA GLN A 295 12.00 12.83 6.32
C GLN A 295 11.40 13.49 7.58
N GLU A 296 12.14 13.56 8.68
CA GLU A 296 11.67 14.19 9.93
C GLU A 296 11.40 15.68 9.74
N LYS A 297 12.31 16.42 9.09
CA LYS A 297 12.12 17.84 8.78
C LYS A 297 10.90 18.06 7.87
N TRP A 298 10.69 17.19 6.89
CA TRP A 298 9.50 17.21 6.04
C TRP A 298 8.22 17.03 6.86
N ILE A 299 8.16 16.02 7.73
CA ILE A 299 6.98 15.74 8.55
C ILE A 299 6.67 16.91 9.48
N GLN A 300 7.69 17.48 10.15
CA GLN A 300 7.51 18.63 11.02
C GLN A 300 6.97 19.85 10.26
N THR A 301 7.52 20.12 9.08
CA THR A 301 7.09 21.22 8.21
C THR A 301 5.64 21.04 7.76
N LEU A 302 5.29 19.87 7.20
CA LEU A 302 3.93 19.59 6.71
C LEU A 302 2.89 19.59 7.84
N LYS A 303 3.27 19.11 9.03
CA LYS A 303 2.41 19.13 10.22
C LYS A 303 2.14 20.55 10.69
N TYR A 304 3.16 21.41 10.72
CA TYR A 304 3.00 22.81 11.12
C TYR A 304 2.01 23.55 10.20
N PHE A 305 2.15 23.36 8.88
CA PHE A 305 1.27 24.00 7.89
C PHE A 305 -0.09 23.31 7.72
N ASN A 306 -0.42 22.32 8.54
CA ASN A 306 -1.71 21.64 8.51
C ASN A 306 -2.09 21.09 7.14
N VAL A 307 -1.09 20.72 6.31
CA VAL A 307 -1.30 20.20 4.95
C VAL A 307 -2.21 18.96 4.96
N THR A 308 -2.17 18.18 6.04
CA THR A 308 -2.97 16.96 6.22
C THR A 308 -4.19 17.13 7.13
N THR A 309 -4.40 18.30 7.74
CA THR A 309 -5.38 18.49 8.83
C THR A 309 -6.81 18.67 8.30
N ILE A 310 -6.98 19.24 7.10
CA ILE A 310 -8.31 19.54 6.53
C ILE A 310 -9.13 18.28 6.19
N GLN A 311 -8.48 17.13 5.93
CA GLN A 311 -9.21 15.90 5.56
C GLN A 311 -9.53 14.97 6.73
N ILE A 312 -8.96 15.16 7.92
CA ILE A 312 -9.13 14.22 9.04
C ILE A 312 -10.06 14.77 10.14
N TYR A 313 -10.20 16.10 10.28
CA TYR A 313 -10.92 16.71 11.41
C TYR A 313 -12.22 17.45 11.08
N ASN A 314 -12.56 17.64 9.79
CA ASN A 314 -13.78 18.35 9.36
C ASN A 314 -14.86 17.44 8.76
N LEU A 315 -14.89 16.15 9.10
CA LEU A 315 -16.12 15.37 8.92
C LEU A 315 -17.03 15.63 10.13
N PRO A 316 -18.19 16.29 9.97
CA PRO A 316 -19.23 16.24 10.98
C PRO A 316 -19.63 14.77 11.18
N PRO A 317 -19.98 14.34 12.41
CA PRO A 317 -20.27 12.93 12.68
C PRO A 317 -21.44 12.33 11.90
N ASP A 318 -22.28 13.14 11.23
CA ASP A 318 -23.58 12.67 10.69
C ASP A 318 -23.96 13.20 9.28
N SER A 319 -23.04 13.64 8.42
CA SER A 319 -23.44 14.25 7.12
C SER A 319 -22.71 13.77 5.85
N ALA A 320 -22.11 12.58 5.85
CA ALA A 320 -21.64 11.91 4.63
C ALA A 320 -22.69 10.93 4.05
N ALA A 321 -23.98 11.26 4.20
CA ALA A 321 -25.11 10.49 3.68
C ALA A 321 -25.87 11.17 2.51
N ALA A 322 -25.39 12.32 1.99
CA ALA A 322 -26.19 13.14 1.08
C ALA A 322 -25.48 13.61 -0.22
N ALA A 323 -24.46 12.89 -0.70
CA ALA A 323 -23.84 13.17 -2.00
C ALA A 323 -23.61 11.89 -2.82
N ALA A 324 -24.69 11.13 -3.01
CA ALA A 324 -24.80 10.07 -4.02
C ALA A 324 -26.27 9.86 -4.41
N GLU A 325 -27.02 10.95 -4.60
CA GLU A 325 -28.29 10.94 -5.33
C GLU A 325 -28.17 11.98 -6.43
N PHE A 326 -27.88 11.51 -7.65
CA PHE A 326 -28.37 11.98 -8.95
C PHE A 326 -27.49 11.36 -10.04
N VAL A 327 -27.87 10.16 -10.50
CA VAL A 327 -28.04 9.75 -11.91
C VAL A 327 -28.46 8.27 -11.93
N GLY A 328 -29.72 8.02 -12.27
CA GLY A 328 -30.05 6.99 -13.28
C GLY A 328 -30.45 5.59 -12.85
N ASP A 329 -31.63 5.48 -12.24
CA ASP A 329 -32.70 4.48 -12.48
C ASP A 329 -32.50 3.31 -13.49
N ARG A 330 -32.62 2.09 -12.96
CA ARG A 330 -33.41 0.89 -13.39
C ARG A 330 -32.74 -0.31 -12.71
N TRP A 331 -33.34 -1.00 -11.73
CA TRP A 331 -34.52 -1.86 -11.81
C TRP A 331 -35.19 -1.98 -10.42
N ARG A 332 -36.51 -1.85 -10.34
CA ARG A 332 -37.34 -2.16 -9.14
C ARG A 332 -37.93 -3.56 -9.26
N PHE A 333 -38.02 -4.30 -8.15
CA PHE A 333 -39.24 -4.93 -7.58
C PHE A 333 -38.91 -5.77 -6.32
N PRO A 334 -39.88 -6.05 -5.41
CA PRO A 334 -39.86 -5.55 -4.03
C PRO A 334 -39.79 -6.67 -2.97
N PHE A 335 -39.48 -6.33 -1.72
CA PHE A 335 -40.29 -6.76 -0.55
C PHE A 335 -40.00 -5.85 0.66
N HIS A 336 -41.07 -5.21 1.14
CA HIS A 336 -41.15 -4.47 2.39
C HIS A 336 -41.07 -5.41 3.60
N PHE A 337 -40.40 -5.00 4.68
CA PHE A 337 -41.09 -4.81 5.97
C PHE A 337 -40.34 -3.78 6.84
N VAL A 338 -41.12 -2.85 7.34
CA VAL A 338 -40.82 -1.69 8.20
C VAL A 338 -40.93 -2.14 9.67
N PHE A 339 -40.13 -1.58 10.59
CA PHE A 339 -40.58 -0.90 11.83
C PHE A 339 -39.40 -0.45 12.74
N LEU A 340 -39.23 0.88 12.78
CA LEU A 340 -38.96 1.81 13.90
C LEU A 340 -37.90 1.55 15.01
N SER A 341 -36.98 2.52 15.04
CA SER A 341 -36.08 3.14 16.05
C SER A 341 -36.54 3.24 17.52
N PRO A 342 -35.85 3.98 18.45
CA PRO A 342 -34.40 4.25 18.69
C PRO A 342 -33.97 4.05 20.18
N LEU A 343 -32.65 4.12 20.48
CA LEU A 343 -31.98 4.68 21.70
C LEU A 343 -30.61 3.98 21.88
N ALA A 344 -29.50 4.62 21.50
CA ALA A 344 -28.69 5.60 22.24
C ALA A 344 -27.74 4.99 23.31
N ASN A 345 -26.44 5.19 23.04
CA ASN A 345 -25.30 5.38 23.94
C ASN A 345 -24.91 4.26 24.93
N HIS A 346 -23.79 3.58 24.67
CA HIS A 346 -22.50 3.75 25.37
C HIS A 346 -21.50 2.63 25.02
N PHE A 347 -20.21 2.93 25.22
CA PHE A 347 -19.00 2.08 25.13
C PHE A 347 -18.28 2.10 23.77
N SER A 348 -17.33 3.03 23.58
CA SER A 348 -15.95 3.04 24.09
C SER A 348 -14.98 2.23 23.22
N GLN A 349 -14.18 2.99 22.48
CA GLN A 349 -12.79 2.75 22.09
C GLN A 349 -12.43 1.35 21.54
N SER A 350 -12.25 1.29 20.21
CA SER A 350 -11.12 0.56 19.66
C SER A 350 -10.41 1.39 18.58
N LYS A 351 -9.21 1.85 18.94
CA LYS A 351 -8.18 2.32 17.99
C LYS A 351 -7.94 1.21 16.96
N MET A 352 -8.18 1.44 15.68
CA MET A 352 -7.79 0.51 14.61
C MET A 352 -6.82 1.21 13.65
N GLY A 353 -5.55 0.80 13.68
CA GLY A 353 -4.63 1.08 12.59
C GLY A 353 -5.08 0.30 11.35
N SER A 354 -5.24 0.98 10.22
CA SER A 354 -5.74 0.40 8.98
C SER A 354 -4.64 -0.33 8.20
N LYS A 355 -4.70 -1.67 8.24
CA LYS A 355 -3.94 -2.55 7.34
C LYS A 355 -4.92 -3.61 6.82
N PRO A 356 -4.93 -3.93 5.51
CA PRO A 356 -5.77 -5.00 4.98
C PRO A 356 -5.37 -6.34 5.59
N ALA A 357 -6.36 -7.22 5.73
CA ALA A 357 -6.14 -8.57 6.20
C ALA A 357 -5.40 -9.39 5.12
N PRO A 358 -4.50 -10.32 5.52
CA PRO A 358 -3.93 -11.34 4.65
C PRO A 358 -5.00 -12.08 3.81
N PHE A 359 -4.62 -12.62 2.66
CA PHE A 359 -5.54 -13.40 1.82
C PHE A 359 -6.19 -14.56 2.61
N SER A 360 -5.41 -15.20 3.49
CA SER A 360 -5.86 -16.29 4.36
C SER A 360 -6.96 -15.91 5.37
N ASP A 361 -7.17 -14.61 5.61
CA ASP A 361 -8.20 -14.10 6.50
C ASP A 361 -9.52 -13.77 5.77
N ILE A 362 -9.55 -13.78 4.43
CA ILE A 362 -10.79 -13.59 3.66
C ILE A 362 -11.74 -14.77 3.92
N GLY A 363 -12.96 -14.47 4.39
CA GLY A 363 -13.97 -15.47 4.77
C GLY A 363 -13.74 -16.16 6.12
N LYS A 364 -12.68 -15.80 6.84
CA LYS A 364 -12.30 -16.46 8.10
C LYS A 364 -13.34 -16.29 9.20
N ARG A 365 -14.05 -15.16 9.30
CA ARG A 365 -15.08 -14.95 10.34
C ARG A 365 -16.24 -15.96 10.23
N ALA A 366 -16.73 -16.18 9.02
CA ALA A 366 -17.79 -17.18 8.78
C ALA A 366 -17.26 -18.59 9.04
N LYS A 367 -16.07 -18.92 8.51
CA LYS A 367 -15.40 -20.21 8.73
C LYS A 367 -15.16 -20.50 10.22
N ASP A 368 -14.70 -19.51 10.99
CA ASP A 368 -14.46 -19.64 12.42
C ASP A 368 -15.76 -19.96 13.18
N LEU A 369 -16.88 -19.30 12.83
CA LEU A 369 -18.17 -19.61 13.46
C LEU A 369 -18.61 -21.06 13.15
N LEU A 370 -18.45 -21.49 11.89
CA LEU A 370 -18.94 -22.78 11.40
C LEU A 370 -18.03 -23.96 11.74
N THR A 371 -16.75 -23.76 12.08
CA THR A 371 -15.81 -24.90 12.18
C THR A 371 -14.87 -24.85 13.37
N LYS A 372 -14.60 -23.68 13.95
CA LYS A 372 -13.65 -23.55 15.05
C LYS A 372 -14.20 -24.13 16.34
N ASP A 373 -13.30 -24.75 17.11
CA ASP A 373 -13.54 -25.35 18.42
C ASP A 373 -14.38 -26.64 18.43
N TYR A 374 -15.07 -26.96 17.33
CA TYR A 374 -15.72 -28.26 17.15
C TYR A 374 -14.68 -29.37 17.25
N ASN A 375 -14.79 -30.18 18.29
CA ASN A 375 -13.94 -31.35 18.50
C ASN A 375 -14.81 -32.50 19.01
N TYR A 376 -14.82 -33.61 18.28
CA TYR A 376 -15.61 -34.79 18.60
C TYR A 376 -14.79 -35.91 19.26
N ASP A 377 -13.59 -35.57 19.73
CA ASP A 377 -12.69 -36.43 20.48
C ASP A 377 -12.51 -35.90 21.92
N HIS A 378 -11.84 -36.67 22.79
CA HIS A 378 -11.50 -36.21 24.13
C HIS A 378 -10.16 -35.48 24.12
N LYS A 379 -10.19 -34.18 24.43
CA LYS A 379 -9.01 -33.33 24.44
C LYS A 379 -8.79 -32.69 25.80
N PHE A 380 -7.57 -32.76 26.29
CA PHE A 380 -7.11 -32.04 27.46
C PHE A 380 -6.00 -31.07 27.04
N THR A 381 -6.02 -29.85 27.56
CA THR A 381 -4.98 -28.85 27.29
C THR A 381 -4.70 -28.11 28.59
N LEU A 382 -3.45 -28.14 29.06
CA LEU A 382 -2.97 -27.38 30.20
C LEU A 382 -1.96 -26.36 29.71
N SER A 383 -2.31 -25.06 29.80
CA SER A 383 -1.45 -23.96 29.39
C SER A 383 -1.01 -23.13 30.59
N ILE A 384 0.26 -23.21 30.95
CA ILE A 384 0.89 -22.44 32.03
C ILE A 384 1.66 -21.28 31.40
N LEU A 385 1.38 -20.05 31.82
CA LEU A 385 2.09 -18.87 31.34
C LEU A 385 3.00 -18.33 32.46
N SER A 386 4.31 -18.26 32.21
CA SER A 386 5.25 -17.60 33.11
C SER A 386 5.25 -16.10 32.87
N SER A 387 5.46 -15.32 33.93
CA SER A 387 5.68 -13.87 33.85
C SER A 387 6.97 -13.50 33.08
N THR A 388 7.90 -14.44 32.91
CA THR A 388 9.19 -14.25 32.23
C THR A 388 9.14 -14.40 30.71
N GLY A 389 7.95 -14.43 30.10
CA GLY A 389 7.78 -14.53 28.63
C GLY A 389 7.82 -15.96 28.08
N MET A 390 7.91 -16.97 28.95
CA MET A 390 7.82 -18.39 28.60
C MET A 390 6.40 -18.92 28.83
N GLY A 391 5.83 -19.62 27.87
CA GLY A 391 4.59 -20.36 27.98
C GLY A 391 4.84 -21.85 27.81
N PHE A 392 4.19 -22.67 28.61
CA PHE A 392 4.20 -24.12 28.49
C PHE A 392 2.77 -24.58 28.23
N THR A 393 2.56 -25.43 27.22
CA THR A 393 1.25 -26.02 26.94
C THR A 393 1.38 -27.51 26.68
N ALA A 394 0.78 -28.32 27.55
CA ALA A 394 0.65 -29.75 27.37
C ALA A 394 -0.74 -30.08 26.83
N THR A 395 -0.81 -30.82 25.74
CA THR A 395 -2.05 -31.27 25.11
C THR A 395 -2.09 -32.79 25.12
N GLY A 396 -3.23 -33.37 25.51
CA GLY A 396 -3.54 -34.77 25.31
C GLY A 396 -4.80 -34.89 24.46
N LEU A 397 -4.76 -35.71 23.42
CA LEU A 397 -5.89 -36.01 22.56
C LEU A 397 -6.07 -37.51 22.50
N LYS A 398 -7.18 -38.01 23.02
CA LYS A 398 -7.61 -39.39 22.82
C LYS A 398 -8.56 -39.42 21.63
N LYS A 399 -8.10 -40.03 20.54
CA LYS A 399 -8.88 -40.29 19.34
C LYS A 399 -9.04 -41.79 19.20
N ASP A 400 -10.28 -42.26 19.31
CA ASP A 400 -10.60 -43.69 19.37
C ASP A 400 -9.81 -44.41 20.49
N GLU A 401 -9.00 -45.41 20.15
CA GLU A 401 -8.10 -46.12 21.07
C GLU A 401 -6.69 -45.51 21.16
N ILE A 402 -6.37 -44.50 20.34
CA ILE A 402 -5.04 -43.91 20.25
C ILE A 402 -4.96 -42.65 21.11
N PHE A 403 -3.93 -42.59 21.96
CA PHE A 403 -3.61 -41.41 22.75
C PHE A 403 -2.42 -40.67 22.13
N ASN A 404 -2.67 -39.44 21.68
CA ASN A 404 -1.65 -38.55 21.15
C ASN A 404 -1.41 -37.42 22.15
N GLY A 405 -0.16 -37.29 22.58
CA GLY A 405 0.27 -36.22 23.47
C GLY A 405 1.19 -35.26 22.73
N ASP A 406 1.12 -33.98 23.09
CA ASP A 406 2.14 -33.03 22.72
C ASP A 406 2.45 -32.04 23.84
N ILE A 407 3.71 -31.64 23.90
CA ILE A 407 4.20 -30.59 24.79
C ILE A 407 4.73 -29.48 23.90
N SER A 408 4.18 -28.29 24.05
CA SER A 408 4.61 -27.08 23.35
C SER A 408 5.16 -26.06 24.34
N THR A 409 6.27 -25.44 23.96
CA THR A 409 6.92 -24.37 24.70
C THR A 409 7.01 -23.15 23.81
N LEU A 410 6.53 -22.02 24.32
CA LEU A 410 6.50 -20.76 23.61
C LEU A 410 7.39 -19.76 24.36
N TYR A 411 8.55 -19.44 23.80
CA TYR A 411 9.45 -18.44 24.36
C TYR A 411 9.31 -17.13 23.59
N ARG A 412 8.91 -16.05 24.27
CA ARG A 412 8.81 -14.71 23.68
C ARG A 412 9.92 -13.82 24.24
N SER A 413 10.76 -13.30 23.36
CA SER A 413 11.83 -12.37 23.71
C SER A 413 11.91 -11.24 22.70
N LYS A 414 11.58 -10.01 23.13
CA LYS A 414 11.51 -8.79 22.30
C LYS A 414 10.73 -9.06 20.99
N ASN A 415 11.44 -9.10 19.86
CA ASN A 415 10.87 -9.26 18.53
C ASN A 415 10.83 -10.73 18.07
N THR A 416 11.38 -11.66 18.85
CA THR A 416 11.50 -13.07 18.48
C THR A 416 10.58 -13.93 19.33
N VAL A 417 9.87 -14.85 18.68
CA VAL A 417 9.03 -15.87 19.29
C VAL A 417 9.51 -17.23 18.83
N VAL A 418 9.94 -18.07 19.76
CA VAL A 418 10.35 -19.45 19.50
C VAL A 418 9.28 -20.38 20.03
N ASP A 419 8.68 -21.16 19.14
CA ASP A 419 7.74 -22.22 19.47
C ASP A 419 8.43 -23.56 19.24
N VAL A 420 8.48 -24.40 20.27
CA VAL A 420 9.00 -25.78 20.17
C VAL A 420 7.92 -26.72 20.66
N LYS A 421 7.47 -27.60 19.79
CA LYS A 421 6.47 -28.62 20.04
C LYS A 421 7.07 -30.01 19.91
N VAL A 422 6.92 -30.84 20.92
CA VAL A 422 7.36 -32.24 20.96
C VAL A 422 6.13 -33.12 21.06
N ASP A 423 5.96 -34.06 20.15
CA ASP A 423 4.84 -35.03 20.18
C ASP A 423 5.27 -36.41 20.71
N THR A 424 4.28 -37.27 20.96
CA THR A 424 4.48 -38.66 21.41
C THR A 424 5.15 -39.55 20.37
N TYR A 425 5.25 -39.12 19.12
CA TYR A 425 5.93 -39.83 18.04
C TYR A 425 7.41 -39.43 17.90
N SER A 426 7.96 -38.74 18.91
CA SER A 426 9.34 -38.23 18.93
C SER A 426 9.63 -37.23 17.79
N ILE A 427 8.61 -36.55 17.27
CA ILE A 427 8.79 -35.48 16.29
C ILE A 427 8.87 -34.15 17.04
N VAL A 428 9.99 -33.46 16.85
CA VAL A 428 10.22 -32.12 17.39
C VAL A 428 9.94 -31.10 16.30
N SER A 429 8.84 -30.36 16.41
CA SER A 429 8.49 -29.25 15.52
C SER A 429 8.95 -27.94 16.14
N THR A 430 9.88 -27.25 15.48
CA THR A 430 10.39 -25.95 15.93
C THR A 430 9.96 -24.87 14.94
N LYS A 431 9.41 -23.76 15.44
CA LYS A 431 9.07 -22.56 14.67
C LYS A 431 9.64 -21.31 15.33
N VAL A 432 10.61 -20.70 14.66
CA VAL A 432 11.22 -19.43 15.07
C VAL A 432 10.60 -18.31 14.25
N THR A 433 9.87 -17.43 14.91
CA THR A 433 9.24 -16.25 14.32
C THR A 433 9.99 -15.00 14.75
N VAL A 434 10.41 -14.18 13.79
CA VAL A 434 11.03 -12.87 14.04
C VAL A 434 10.11 -11.81 13.44
N ASN A 435 9.61 -10.93 14.29
CA ASN A 435 8.82 -9.77 13.91
C ASN A 435 9.74 -8.58 13.66
N ASP A 436 9.32 -7.66 12.79
CA ASP A 436 9.99 -6.40 12.50
C ASP A 436 11.48 -6.54 12.10
N ILE A 437 11.81 -7.55 11.26
CA ILE A 437 13.13 -7.61 10.60
C ILE A 437 13.35 -6.34 9.76
N PHE A 438 12.27 -5.91 9.10
CA PHE A 438 12.07 -4.60 8.49
C PHE A 438 10.71 -4.06 8.97
N PRO A 439 10.44 -2.75 8.89
CA PRO A 439 9.16 -2.20 9.31
C PRO A 439 7.97 -2.94 8.67
N SER A 440 7.10 -3.52 9.51
CA SER A 440 5.91 -4.29 9.09
C SER A 440 6.17 -5.64 8.38
N THR A 441 7.36 -6.22 8.56
CA THR A 441 7.69 -7.56 8.04
C THR A 441 7.82 -8.57 9.18
N LYS A 442 7.26 -9.76 8.99
CA LYS A 442 7.37 -10.90 9.89
C LYS A 442 7.92 -12.09 9.12
N ALA A 443 8.97 -12.73 9.62
CA ALA A 443 9.45 -13.99 9.04
C ALA A 443 9.35 -15.11 10.06
N ALA A 444 9.04 -16.32 9.61
CA ALA A 444 9.03 -17.51 10.44
C ALA A 444 9.74 -18.66 9.74
N LEU A 445 10.76 -19.21 10.39
CA LEU A 445 11.42 -20.45 10.00
C LEU A 445 10.82 -21.60 10.80
N SER A 446 10.34 -22.64 10.13
CA SER A 446 9.83 -23.85 10.76
C SER A 446 10.48 -25.11 10.21
N PHE A 447 10.73 -26.09 11.08
CA PHE A 447 11.29 -27.39 10.70
C PHE A 447 10.90 -28.45 11.73
N LYS A 448 10.91 -29.71 11.32
CA LYS A 448 10.60 -30.89 12.11
C LYS A 448 11.80 -31.83 12.14
N ILE A 449 12.17 -32.32 13.32
CA ILE A 449 13.23 -33.32 13.49
C ILE A 449 12.56 -34.66 13.83
N PRO A 450 12.96 -35.79 13.21
CA PRO A 450 14.14 -36.01 12.36
C PRO A 450 13.98 -35.75 10.85
N ASP A 451 12.84 -35.20 10.40
CA ASP A 451 12.59 -34.97 8.97
C ASP A 451 13.44 -33.82 8.39
N HIS A 452 14.58 -34.17 7.78
CA HIS A 452 15.49 -33.23 7.13
C HIS A 452 14.89 -32.47 5.91
N LYS A 453 13.69 -32.83 5.44
CA LYS A 453 13.00 -32.17 4.30
C LYS A 453 11.80 -31.31 4.74
N SER A 454 11.57 -31.19 6.04
CA SER A 454 10.42 -30.48 6.62
C SER A 454 10.59 -28.96 6.76
N GLY A 455 11.78 -28.44 6.41
CA GLY A 455 12.07 -27.02 6.55
C GLY A 455 11.11 -26.17 5.72
N LYS A 456 10.68 -25.04 6.28
CA LYS A 456 9.76 -24.09 5.65
C LYS A 456 10.06 -22.68 6.14
N LEU A 457 10.16 -21.73 5.21
CA LEU A 457 10.33 -20.31 5.48
C LEU A 457 9.06 -19.56 5.06
N ASP A 458 8.34 -19.00 6.04
CA ASP A 458 7.22 -18.08 5.81
C ASP A 458 7.70 -16.62 5.97
N VAL A 459 7.32 -15.73 5.06
CA VAL A 459 7.60 -14.28 5.12
C VAL A 459 6.31 -13.53 4.85
N GLN A 460 5.91 -12.69 5.79
CA GLN A 460 4.72 -11.86 5.73
C GLN A 460 5.11 -10.38 5.73
N TYR A 461 4.52 -9.60 4.83
CA TYR A 461 4.71 -8.17 4.70
C TYR A 461 3.35 -7.46 4.73
N LEU A 462 3.16 -6.57 5.69
CA LEU A 462 1.89 -5.87 5.92
C LEU A 462 2.03 -4.36 5.69
N HIS A 463 1.68 -3.91 4.49
CA HIS A 463 1.58 -2.50 4.13
C HIS A 463 0.17 -1.94 4.44
N HIS A 464 0.00 -0.62 4.42
CA HIS A 464 -1.30 0.04 4.68
C HIS A 464 -2.43 -0.35 3.71
N HIS A 465 -2.08 -0.78 2.50
CA HIS A 465 -3.04 -1.16 1.45
C HIS A 465 -2.77 -2.52 0.82
N ALA A 466 -1.73 -3.23 1.26
CA ALA A 466 -1.40 -4.56 0.76
C ALA A 466 -0.88 -5.47 1.87
N ALA A 467 -1.29 -6.72 1.86
CA ALA A 467 -0.74 -7.80 2.66
C ALA A 467 -0.17 -8.85 1.70
N ILE A 468 1.11 -9.18 1.85
CA ILE A 468 1.80 -10.17 1.02
C ILE A 468 2.33 -11.25 1.96
N ASP A 469 2.01 -12.51 1.67
CA ASP A 469 2.55 -13.67 2.37
C ASP A 469 3.24 -14.59 1.37
N SER A 470 4.49 -14.93 1.65
CA SER A 470 5.31 -15.85 0.87
C SER A 470 5.74 -17.02 1.74
N SER A 471 5.76 -18.22 1.19
CA SER A 471 6.05 -19.47 1.88
C SER A 471 6.89 -20.36 0.97
N ILE A 472 8.06 -20.78 1.45
CA ILE A 472 9.04 -21.56 0.68
C ILE A 472 9.39 -22.82 1.46
N GLY A 473 9.17 -24.00 0.86
CA GLY A 473 9.71 -25.26 1.37
C GLY A 473 11.24 -25.31 1.23
N LEU A 474 11.97 -25.56 2.30
CA LEU A 474 13.44 -25.67 2.34
C LEU A 474 13.87 -27.13 2.15
N ASN A 475 13.51 -27.71 1.01
CA ASN A 475 13.86 -29.08 0.65
C ASN A 475 14.26 -29.17 -0.84
N PRO A 476 14.72 -30.33 -1.35
CA PRO A 476 15.15 -30.47 -2.75
C PRO A 476 14.11 -30.14 -3.81
N ASN A 477 12.84 -30.24 -3.47
CA ASN A 477 11.71 -29.96 -4.34
C ASN A 477 10.85 -28.88 -3.69
N PRO A 478 11.33 -27.64 -3.61
CA PRO A 478 10.67 -26.59 -2.83
C PRO A 478 9.27 -26.31 -3.36
N LEU A 479 8.28 -26.42 -2.47
CA LEU A 479 6.94 -25.89 -2.72
C LEU A 479 6.95 -24.40 -2.45
N LEU A 480 6.59 -23.60 -3.45
CA LEU A 480 6.40 -22.17 -3.33
C LEU A 480 4.94 -21.83 -3.17
N GLU A 481 4.61 -20.99 -2.22
CA GLU A 481 3.30 -20.39 -2.07
C GLU A 481 3.46 -18.88 -1.93
N LEU A 482 2.75 -18.12 -2.75
CA LEU A 482 2.69 -16.67 -2.69
C LEU A 482 1.23 -16.26 -2.64
N SER A 483 0.87 -15.43 -1.68
CA SER A 483 -0.45 -14.80 -1.62
C SER A 483 -0.32 -13.30 -1.42
N ALA A 484 -1.25 -12.58 -2.04
CA ALA A 484 -1.33 -11.13 -1.95
C ALA A 484 -2.80 -10.73 -1.81
N ALA A 485 -3.06 -9.82 -0.88
CA ALA A 485 -4.35 -9.17 -0.71
C ALA A 485 -4.16 -7.65 -0.70
N ILE A 486 -4.98 -6.94 -1.46
CA ILE A 486 -4.98 -5.49 -1.59
C ILE A 486 -6.35 -5.00 -1.14
N GLY A 487 -6.38 -3.92 -0.37
CA GLY A 487 -7.66 -3.39 0.08
C GLY A 487 -7.59 -2.38 1.20
N SER A 488 -8.78 -2.05 1.69
CA SER A 488 -9.02 -1.27 2.90
C SER A 488 -9.44 -2.18 4.05
N ASN A 489 -9.73 -1.60 5.22
CA ASN A 489 -10.27 -2.34 6.36
C ASN A 489 -11.58 -3.06 6.04
N ASN A 490 -12.38 -2.49 5.13
CA ASN A 490 -13.70 -2.99 4.82
C ASN A 490 -13.74 -3.89 3.60
N LEU A 491 -12.92 -3.62 2.58
CA LEU A 491 -12.93 -4.37 1.33
C LEU A 491 -11.52 -4.87 1.02
N SER A 492 -11.35 -6.18 0.88
CA SER A 492 -10.10 -6.83 0.52
C SER A 492 -10.28 -7.73 -0.69
N VAL A 493 -9.41 -7.59 -1.69
CA VAL A 493 -9.33 -8.47 -2.85
C VAL A 493 -7.96 -9.11 -2.88
N GLY A 494 -7.86 -10.39 -3.13
CA GLY A 494 -6.56 -11.05 -3.20
C GLY A 494 -6.57 -12.36 -3.93
N GLY A 495 -5.39 -12.95 -4.02
CA GLY A 495 -5.21 -14.28 -4.56
C GLY A 495 -3.99 -14.97 -3.95
N GLU A 496 -3.96 -16.29 -4.12
CA GLU A 496 -2.83 -17.14 -3.75
C GLU A 496 -2.47 -18.08 -4.90
N VAL A 497 -1.18 -18.26 -5.10
CA VAL A 497 -0.60 -19.14 -6.10
C VAL A 497 0.40 -20.06 -5.42
N GLY A 498 0.33 -21.35 -5.72
CA GLY A 498 1.23 -22.38 -5.24
C GLY A 498 1.91 -23.08 -6.42
N PHE A 499 3.23 -23.18 -6.43
CA PHE A 499 4.02 -23.80 -7.49
C PHE A 499 4.92 -24.89 -6.90
N ASP A 500 4.80 -26.10 -7.44
CA ASP A 500 5.64 -27.24 -7.08
C ASP A 500 6.75 -27.43 -8.12
N THR A 501 8.01 -27.34 -7.68
CA THR A 501 9.18 -27.51 -8.57
C THR A 501 9.36 -28.94 -9.06
N ALA A 502 8.91 -29.95 -8.31
CA ALA A 502 9.08 -31.34 -8.75
C ALA A 502 8.22 -31.65 -9.97
N SER A 503 6.96 -31.23 -9.92
CA SER A 503 6.01 -31.39 -11.03
C SER A 503 6.06 -30.26 -12.06
N SER A 504 6.80 -29.18 -11.79
CA SER A 504 6.82 -27.96 -12.61
C SER A 504 5.41 -27.44 -12.92
N SER A 505 4.51 -27.54 -11.94
CA SER A 505 3.09 -27.23 -12.11
C SER A 505 2.53 -26.38 -10.98
N PHE A 506 1.51 -25.58 -11.30
CA PHE A 506 0.75 -24.85 -10.28
C PHE A 506 -0.12 -25.84 -9.51
N VAL A 507 0.12 -25.99 -8.21
CA VAL A 507 -0.68 -26.83 -7.32
C VAL A 507 -1.86 -26.06 -6.72
N LYS A 508 -1.75 -24.74 -6.60
CA LYS A 508 -2.78 -23.87 -6.01
C LYS A 508 -2.91 -22.59 -6.84
N CYS A 509 -4.13 -22.17 -7.12
CA CYS A 509 -4.44 -20.89 -7.75
C CYS A 509 -5.85 -20.50 -7.30
N ASN A 510 -5.92 -19.66 -6.27
CA ASN A 510 -7.18 -19.25 -5.69
C ASN A 510 -7.26 -17.71 -5.71
N ALA A 511 -8.47 -17.19 -5.83
CA ALA A 511 -8.76 -15.76 -5.81
C ALA A 511 -9.92 -15.49 -4.87
N GLY A 512 -10.05 -14.27 -4.38
CA GLY A 512 -11.05 -13.95 -3.37
C GLY A 512 -11.31 -12.49 -3.18
N ILE A 513 -12.55 -12.17 -2.82
CA ILE A 513 -13.00 -10.85 -2.39
C ILE A 513 -13.71 -10.99 -1.05
N GLY A 514 -13.42 -10.09 -0.13
CA GLY A 514 -13.98 -10.05 1.21
C GLY A 514 -14.45 -8.65 1.55
N LEU A 515 -15.66 -8.55 2.09
CA LEU A 515 -16.25 -7.34 2.66
C LEU A 515 -16.42 -7.56 4.16
N ASN A 516 -15.64 -6.87 4.98
CA ASN A 516 -15.65 -6.95 6.43
C ASN A 516 -16.19 -5.65 7.02
N LYS A 517 -17.40 -5.67 7.57
CA LYS A 517 -17.93 -4.61 8.43
C LYS A 517 -18.02 -5.10 9.89
N PRO A 518 -18.21 -4.21 10.87
CA PRO A 518 -18.43 -4.63 12.26
C PRO A 518 -19.59 -5.63 12.39
N ASP A 519 -20.73 -5.28 11.79
CA ASP A 519 -21.99 -6.02 11.92
C ASP A 519 -22.06 -7.27 11.04
N PHE A 520 -21.34 -7.30 9.92
CA PHE A 520 -21.33 -8.46 9.04
C PHE A 520 -20.02 -8.61 8.26
N SER A 521 -19.73 -9.82 7.82
CA SER A 521 -18.64 -10.11 6.92
C SER A 521 -19.14 -11.04 5.81
N ALA A 522 -18.86 -10.68 4.57
CA ALA A 522 -19.18 -11.45 3.38
C ALA A 522 -17.88 -11.76 2.65
N ALA A 523 -17.72 -12.95 2.10
CA ALA A 523 -16.59 -13.27 1.27
C ALA A 523 -16.98 -14.22 0.14
N PHE A 524 -16.34 -14.02 -1.01
CA PHE A 524 -16.46 -14.86 -2.18
C PHE A 524 -15.05 -15.33 -2.57
N LEU A 525 -14.86 -16.64 -2.67
CA LEU A 525 -13.58 -17.28 -2.95
C LEU A 525 -13.74 -18.20 -4.15
N LEU A 526 -12.81 -18.11 -5.09
CA LEU A 526 -12.60 -19.06 -6.17
C LEU A 526 -11.41 -19.94 -5.78
N THR A 527 -11.65 -21.21 -5.48
CA THR A 527 -10.64 -22.17 -5.02
C THR A 527 -10.47 -23.34 -5.98
N ASP A 528 -9.52 -24.24 -5.66
CA ASP A 528 -9.25 -25.48 -6.40
C ASP A 528 -8.91 -25.22 -7.87
N LYS A 529 -8.00 -24.25 -8.12
CA LYS A 529 -7.56 -23.85 -9.46
C LYS A 529 -8.72 -23.36 -10.35
N GLY A 530 -9.67 -22.64 -9.76
CA GLY A 530 -10.80 -22.11 -10.49
C GLY A 530 -12.00 -23.06 -10.62
N GLN A 531 -11.98 -24.22 -9.95
CA GLN A 531 -13.06 -25.21 -10.09
C GLN A 531 -14.12 -25.13 -9.00
N THR A 532 -13.87 -24.44 -7.89
CA THR A 532 -14.80 -24.37 -6.76
C THR A 532 -15.06 -22.93 -6.38
N LEU A 533 -16.33 -22.50 -6.43
CA LEU A 533 -16.79 -21.22 -5.91
C LEU A 533 -17.27 -21.39 -4.47
N LYS A 534 -16.89 -20.50 -3.57
CA LYS A 534 -17.36 -20.47 -2.19
C LYS A 534 -17.85 -19.07 -1.84
N ALA A 535 -19.09 -18.96 -1.42
CA ALA A 535 -19.67 -17.75 -0.86
C ALA A 535 -19.90 -17.96 0.63
N SER A 536 -19.41 -17.06 1.47
CA SER A 536 -19.60 -17.11 2.91
C SER A 536 -20.13 -15.77 3.42
N TYR A 537 -21.00 -15.83 4.42
CA TYR A 537 -21.62 -14.66 5.03
C TYR A 537 -21.76 -14.91 6.53
N VAL A 538 -21.43 -13.92 7.34
CA VAL A 538 -21.64 -13.93 8.78
C VAL A 538 -22.21 -12.59 9.21
N HIS A 539 -23.20 -12.61 10.07
CA HIS A 539 -23.89 -11.43 10.57
C HIS A 539 -24.03 -11.52 12.08
N SER A 540 -23.58 -10.48 12.76
CA SER A 540 -23.73 -10.29 14.20
C SER A 540 -25.02 -9.50 14.43
N VAL A 541 -26.11 -10.23 14.69
CA VAL A 541 -27.44 -9.66 14.93
C VAL A 541 -27.42 -8.80 16.20
N ASN A 542 -26.78 -9.30 17.26
CA ASN A 542 -26.58 -8.66 18.54
C ASN A 542 -25.20 -9.03 19.10
N PRO A 543 -24.67 -8.32 20.12
CA PRO A 543 -23.41 -8.72 20.78
C PRO A 543 -23.40 -10.17 21.30
N LEU A 544 -24.59 -10.72 21.58
CA LEU A 544 -24.78 -12.09 22.08
C LEU A 544 -25.08 -13.12 20.99
N HIS A 545 -25.49 -12.70 19.78
CA HIS A 545 -26.00 -13.61 18.76
C HIS A 545 -25.41 -13.31 17.39
N SER A 546 -24.84 -14.33 16.76
CA SER A 546 -24.29 -14.25 15.40
C SER A 546 -24.72 -15.46 14.59
N VAL A 547 -24.94 -15.26 13.30
CA VAL A 547 -25.34 -16.31 12.35
C VAL A 547 -24.34 -16.33 11.20
N ALA A 548 -24.03 -17.51 10.66
CA ALA A 548 -23.17 -17.66 9.50
C ALA A 548 -23.74 -18.67 8.51
N ALA A 549 -23.45 -18.46 7.23
CA ALA A 549 -23.75 -19.38 6.15
C ALA A 549 -22.56 -19.44 5.18
N GLU A 550 -22.32 -20.62 4.63
CA GLU A 550 -21.35 -20.87 3.57
C GLU A 550 -22.00 -21.75 2.49
N MET A 551 -21.88 -21.34 1.24
CA MET A 551 -22.30 -22.10 0.07
C MET A 551 -21.08 -22.38 -0.79
N THR A 552 -20.89 -23.64 -1.18
CA THR A 552 -19.84 -24.09 -2.08
C THR A 552 -20.47 -24.65 -3.35
N HIS A 553 -20.05 -24.18 -4.51
CA HIS A 553 -20.45 -24.68 -5.80
C HIS A 553 -19.22 -25.19 -6.56
N ARG A 554 -19.21 -26.46 -6.96
CA ARG A 554 -18.14 -27.03 -7.78
C ARG A 554 -18.52 -26.93 -9.25
N LEU A 555 -17.77 -26.14 -10.02
CA LEU A 555 -17.98 -25.95 -11.45
C LEU A 555 -17.68 -27.24 -12.26
N SER A 556 -16.78 -28.11 -11.75
CA SER A 556 -16.39 -29.34 -12.44
C SER A 556 -17.43 -30.46 -12.35
N SER A 557 -18.07 -30.63 -11.18
CA SER A 557 -19.11 -31.65 -10.98
C SER A 557 -20.54 -31.10 -10.94
N LEU A 558 -20.71 -29.76 -10.99
CA LEU A 558 -21.97 -29.04 -10.81
C LEU A 558 -22.66 -29.30 -9.45
N ASP A 559 -21.93 -29.84 -8.48
CA ASP A 559 -22.43 -30.09 -7.14
C ASP A 559 -22.49 -28.80 -6.32
N ASN A 560 -23.54 -28.71 -5.51
CA ASN A 560 -23.72 -27.64 -4.53
C ASN A 560 -23.69 -28.23 -3.12
N SER A 561 -22.98 -27.57 -2.22
CA SER A 561 -23.10 -27.83 -0.78
C SER A 561 -23.28 -26.54 0.00
N PHE A 562 -24.03 -26.60 1.09
CA PHE A 562 -24.21 -25.44 1.97
C PHE A 562 -24.10 -25.85 3.43
N THR A 563 -23.64 -24.93 4.26
CA THR A 563 -23.53 -25.07 5.70
C THR A 563 -24.00 -23.78 6.36
N ILE A 564 -24.87 -23.91 7.34
CA ILE A 564 -25.43 -22.79 8.11
C ILE A 564 -25.11 -23.03 9.57
N GLY A 565 -24.87 -21.98 10.34
CA GLY A 565 -24.64 -22.10 11.77
C GLY A 565 -24.96 -20.83 12.52
N SER A 566 -25.04 -20.96 13.83
CA SER A 566 -25.31 -19.86 14.73
C SER A 566 -24.41 -19.95 15.96
N SER A 567 -24.18 -18.81 16.60
CA SER A 567 -23.44 -18.67 17.85
C SER A 567 -24.26 -17.79 18.78
N HIS A 568 -24.57 -18.31 19.96
CA HIS A 568 -25.39 -17.67 20.98
C HIS A 568 -24.64 -17.69 22.32
N ALA A 569 -24.29 -16.51 22.82
CA ALA A 569 -23.89 -16.34 24.22
C ALA A 569 -25.15 -16.44 25.08
N VAL A 570 -25.22 -17.50 25.89
CA VAL A 570 -26.34 -17.76 26.82
C VAL A 570 -26.18 -16.90 28.06
N ASP A 571 -24.95 -16.76 28.53
CA ASP A 571 -24.53 -15.91 29.65
C ASP A 571 -23.08 -15.43 29.39
N PRO A 572 -22.50 -14.56 30.23
CA PRO A 572 -21.13 -14.05 30.03
C PRO A 572 -20.02 -15.11 29.99
N PHE A 573 -20.30 -16.33 30.45
CA PHE A 573 -19.36 -17.45 30.56
C PHE A 573 -19.69 -18.61 29.62
N THR A 574 -20.90 -18.66 29.04
CA THR A 574 -21.39 -19.79 28.24
C THR A 574 -21.76 -19.38 26.82
N VAL A 575 -21.14 -20.03 25.83
CA VAL A 575 -21.44 -19.85 24.39
C VAL A 575 -21.86 -21.18 23.78
N VAL A 576 -22.98 -21.16 23.08
CA VAL A 576 -23.49 -22.30 22.30
C VAL A 576 -23.37 -21.99 20.82
N LYS A 577 -22.75 -22.89 20.05
CA LYS A 577 -22.72 -22.84 18.59
C LYS A 577 -23.51 -24.00 18.00
N THR A 578 -24.23 -23.76 16.92
CA THR A 578 -24.92 -24.79 16.15
C THR A 578 -24.48 -24.74 14.71
N ARG A 579 -24.49 -25.89 14.04
CA ARG A 579 -24.14 -26.02 12.63
C ARG A 579 -25.01 -27.08 11.98
N PHE A 580 -25.50 -26.77 10.79
CA PHE A 580 -26.24 -27.66 9.94
C PHE A 580 -25.62 -27.68 8.55
N SER A 581 -25.47 -28.86 7.96
CA SER A 581 -24.96 -29.04 6.60
C SER A 581 -26.01 -29.72 5.72
N ASP A 582 -25.97 -29.42 4.42
CA ASP A 582 -26.82 -29.98 3.35
C ASP A 582 -26.90 -31.52 3.32
N ASN A 583 -25.83 -32.18 3.74
CA ASN A 583 -25.78 -33.63 3.86
C ASN A 583 -26.66 -34.22 4.98
N GLY A 584 -27.31 -33.37 5.79
CA GLY A 584 -28.18 -33.73 6.89
C GLY A 584 -27.50 -33.73 8.25
N LYS A 585 -26.20 -33.41 8.32
CA LYS A 585 -25.45 -33.39 9.58
C LYS A 585 -25.83 -32.17 10.41
N ALA A 586 -26.15 -32.41 11.68
CA ALA A 586 -26.37 -31.37 12.68
C ALA A 586 -25.29 -31.49 13.76
N ALA A 587 -24.62 -30.38 14.07
CA ALA A 587 -23.62 -30.31 15.11
C ALA A 587 -23.91 -29.19 16.11
N MET A 588 -23.59 -29.43 17.36
CA MET A 588 -23.74 -28.49 18.48
C MET A 588 -22.43 -28.44 19.25
N LEU A 589 -22.07 -27.25 19.71
CA LEU A 589 -20.96 -27.01 20.62
C LEU A 589 -21.46 -26.14 21.78
N CYS A 590 -21.16 -26.53 23.01
CA CYS A 590 -21.41 -25.75 24.21
C CYS A 590 -20.07 -25.53 24.91
N GLN A 591 -19.67 -24.27 25.07
CA GLN A 591 -18.43 -23.88 25.68
C GLN A 591 -18.72 -23.04 26.92
N HIS A 592 -18.20 -23.46 28.07
CA HIS A 592 -18.44 -22.83 29.36
C HIS A 592 -17.11 -22.48 30.05
N GLU A 593 -16.97 -21.23 30.46
CA GLU A 593 -15.86 -20.72 31.27
C GLU A 593 -16.13 -20.97 32.76
N TRP A 594 -15.75 -22.16 33.25
CA TRP A 594 -15.98 -22.56 34.65
C TRP A 594 -15.05 -21.87 35.68
N ARG A 595 -13.94 -21.29 35.22
CA ARG A 595 -12.93 -20.54 35.97
C ARG A 595 -12.27 -19.54 35.02
N PRO A 596 -11.74 -18.41 35.51
CA PRO A 596 -11.11 -17.41 34.66
C PRO A 596 -10.10 -18.03 33.68
N LYS A 597 -10.30 -17.79 32.38
CA LYS A 597 -9.47 -18.28 31.26
C LYS A 597 -9.45 -19.81 31.06
N SER A 598 -10.21 -20.58 31.83
CA SER A 598 -10.30 -22.03 31.71
C SER A 598 -11.68 -22.44 31.18
N LEU A 599 -11.69 -23.32 30.17
CA LEU A 599 -12.87 -23.60 29.36
C LEU A 599 -13.17 -25.10 29.34
N ILE A 600 -14.44 -25.45 29.48
CA ILE A 600 -14.99 -26.76 29.16
C ILE A 600 -15.79 -26.63 27.87
N THR A 601 -15.48 -27.44 26.87
CA THR A 601 -16.19 -27.48 25.60
C THR A 601 -16.76 -28.86 25.37
N PHE A 602 -18.08 -28.96 25.26
CA PHE A 602 -18.79 -30.14 24.82
C PHE A 602 -19.18 -29.97 23.35
N SER A 603 -18.88 -30.95 22.48
CA SER A 603 -19.33 -30.94 21.09
C SER A 603 -20.04 -32.24 20.74
N ALA A 604 -21.10 -32.16 19.95
CA ALA A 604 -21.86 -33.30 19.45
C ALA A 604 -22.15 -33.14 17.95
N GLU A 605 -22.11 -34.23 17.20
CA GLU A 605 -22.53 -34.26 15.79
C GLU A 605 -23.42 -35.49 15.53
N TYR A 606 -24.56 -35.24 14.92
CA TYR A 606 -25.53 -36.23 14.51
C TYR A 606 -25.56 -36.30 12.98
N ASP A 607 -25.32 -37.49 12.44
CA ASP A 607 -25.41 -37.79 11.01
C ASP A 607 -26.58 -38.77 10.77
N PRO A 608 -27.72 -38.32 10.22
CA PRO A 608 -28.89 -39.17 10.03
C PRO A 608 -28.69 -40.24 8.93
N LYS A 609 -27.66 -40.10 8.08
CA LYS A 609 -27.36 -41.05 7.00
C LYS A 609 -26.38 -42.13 7.43
N ALA A 610 -25.78 -42.00 8.61
CA ALA A 610 -24.92 -43.03 9.15
C ALA A 610 -25.79 -44.27 9.51
N THR A 611 -25.34 -45.47 9.15
CA THR A 611 -26.05 -46.72 9.43
C THR A 611 -26.30 -46.86 10.93
N HIS A 612 -27.34 -47.59 11.34
CA HIS A 612 -27.74 -47.78 12.76
C HIS A 612 -26.61 -48.24 13.71
N ALA A 613 -25.44 -48.65 13.21
CA ALA A 613 -24.25 -48.99 13.98
C ALA A 613 -23.30 -47.81 14.27
N ALA A 614 -23.46 -46.65 13.63
CA ALA A 614 -22.63 -45.47 13.84
C ALA A 614 -23.30 -44.53 14.86
N ALA A 615 -22.81 -44.57 16.11
CA ALA A 615 -23.29 -43.70 17.18
C ALA A 615 -23.05 -42.20 16.87
N PRO A 616 -23.89 -41.29 17.37
CA PRO A 616 -23.61 -39.85 17.34
C PRO A 616 -22.24 -39.57 17.94
N LYS A 617 -21.49 -38.68 17.30
CA LYS A 617 -20.13 -38.36 17.73
C LYS A 617 -20.19 -37.34 18.86
N PHE A 618 -19.47 -37.60 19.94
CA PHE A 618 -19.37 -36.70 21.09
C PHE A 618 -17.92 -36.46 21.43
N GLY A 619 -17.57 -35.21 21.71
CA GLY A 619 -16.27 -34.82 22.20
C GLY A 619 -16.36 -33.92 23.41
N LEU A 620 -15.33 -34.02 24.25
CA LEU A 620 -15.16 -33.22 25.45
C LEU A 620 -13.75 -32.65 25.42
N ALA A 621 -13.64 -31.32 25.42
CA ALA A 621 -12.38 -30.62 25.51
C ALA A 621 -12.29 -29.82 26.81
N LEU A 622 -11.24 -30.04 27.59
CA LEU A 622 -10.92 -29.27 28.79
C LEU A 622 -9.65 -28.47 28.56
N ALA A 623 -9.75 -27.15 28.59
CA ALA A 623 -8.61 -26.24 28.47
C ALA A 623 -8.40 -25.49 29.80
N LEU A 624 -7.31 -25.80 30.49
CA LEU A 624 -6.93 -25.20 31.77
C LEU A 624 -5.86 -24.13 31.58
N LYS A 625 -6.09 -22.97 32.18
CA LYS A 625 -5.13 -21.88 32.32
C LYS A 625 -5.10 -21.46 33.79
N PRO A 626 -4.19 -22.01 34.60
CA PRO A 626 -4.09 -21.70 36.03
C PRO A 626 -3.62 -20.27 36.29
#